data_AF-B1ZUK3-F1
#
_entry.id   AF-B1ZUK3-F1
#
_cell.length_a   1.000
_cell.length_b   1.000
_cell.length_c   1.000
_cell.angle_alpha   90.00
_cell.angle_beta   90.00
_cell.angle_gamma   90.00
#
_symmetry.space_group_name_H-M   'P 1'
#
loop_
_entity.id
_entity.type
_entity.pdbx_description
1 polymer ?
#
loop_
_entity_poly.entity_id
_entity_poly.type
_entity_poly.pdbx_seq_one_letter_code
_entity_poly.pdbx_strand_id
1 'polypeptide(L)'
;MPWLPLAAAHPATLEKLQKIPPAFWLKVGIAVLAVVAVVVAARMFAKANKIIVVIIAAVVFTLIGFNWIYERNEPAWATPIVAKLAEFFPSKTTHPGK
;
A
#
# COMPACT_ATOMS: atom_id res chain seq x y z
N MET A 1 13.27 41.51 33.19
CA MET A 1 13.18 40.40 32.22
C MET A 1 11.87 39.65 32.46
N PRO A 2 10.80 39.89 31.68
CA PRO A 2 9.63 39.06 31.74
C PRO A 2 9.88 37.80 30.89
N TRP A 3 9.51 36.69 31.51
CA TRP A 3 9.79 35.30 31.21
C TRP A 3 8.65 34.74 30.35
N LEU A 4 8.98 33.67 29.62
CA LEU A 4 8.21 33.02 28.55
C LEU A 4 6.70 32.83 28.82
N PRO A 5 5.83 32.98 27.80
CA PRO A 5 4.43 32.57 27.92
C PRO A 5 4.36 31.04 28.04
N LEU A 6 4.06 30.56 29.23
CA LEU A 6 3.67 29.17 29.49
C LEU A 6 2.34 28.88 28.78
N ALA A 7 2.40 28.00 27.78
CA ALA A 7 1.33 27.11 27.37
C ALA A 7 -0.09 27.71 27.27
N ALA A 8 -0.36 28.45 26.19
CA ALA A 8 -1.74 28.53 25.69
C ALA A 8 -2.10 27.19 25.05
N ALA A 9 -2.80 26.32 25.79
CA ALA A 9 -3.46 25.15 25.22
C ALA A 9 -4.45 25.64 24.15
N HIS A 10 -4.11 25.43 22.88
CA HIS A 10 -4.88 25.96 21.76
C HIS A 10 -6.18 25.15 21.57
N PRO A 11 -7.38 25.73 21.77
CA PRO A 11 -8.63 25.12 21.29
C PRO A 11 -8.59 24.89 19.77
N ALA A 12 -7.81 25.69 19.05
CA ALA A 12 -7.58 25.60 17.61
C ALA A 12 -6.98 24.25 17.13
N THR A 13 -6.28 23.50 17.99
CA THR A 13 -5.72 22.19 17.61
C THR A 13 -6.78 21.09 17.57
N LEU A 14 -7.73 21.11 18.51
CA LEU A 14 -8.85 20.15 18.54
C LEU A 14 -9.85 20.45 17.41
N GLU A 15 -10.15 21.73 17.18
CA GLU A 15 -11.02 22.19 16.09
C GLU A 15 -10.46 21.84 14.71
N LYS A 16 -9.12 21.85 14.56
CA LYS A 16 -8.44 21.41 13.34
C LYS A 16 -8.56 19.90 13.12
N LEU A 17 -8.44 19.08 14.17
CA LEU A 17 -8.61 17.63 14.08
C LEU A 17 -10.04 17.23 13.69
N GLN A 18 -11.06 17.97 14.17
CA GLN A 18 -12.46 17.74 13.80
C GLN A 18 -12.78 18.09 12.34
N LYS A 19 -12.07 19.07 11.76
CA LYS A 19 -12.21 19.43 10.34
C LYS A 19 -11.49 18.50 9.39
N ILE A 20 -10.73 17.52 9.90
CA ILE A 20 -10.06 16.54 9.06
C ILE A 20 -11.11 15.64 8.41
N PRO A 21 -11.12 15.51 7.07
CA PRO A 21 -12.08 14.66 6.39
C PRO A 21 -11.99 13.21 6.88
N PRO A 22 -13.11 12.48 7.05
CA PRO A 22 -13.12 11.09 7.51
C PRO A 22 -12.30 10.15 6.60
N ALA A 23 -12.16 10.49 5.31
CA ALA A 23 -11.30 9.78 4.37
C ALA A 23 -9.82 9.75 4.80
N PHE A 24 -9.33 10.77 5.50
CA PHE A 24 -7.98 10.76 6.07
C PHE A 24 -7.84 9.68 7.15
N TRP A 25 -8.81 9.59 8.06
CA TRP A 25 -8.81 8.59 9.13
C TRP A 25 -8.88 7.16 8.58
N LEU A 26 -9.62 6.96 7.49
CA LEU A 26 -9.66 5.68 6.80
C LEU A 26 -8.29 5.31 6.20
N LYS A 27 -7.60 6.27 5.55
CA LYS A 27 -6.23 6.06 5.05
C LYS A 27 -5.24 5.77 6.18
N VAL A 28 -5.35 6.47 7.31
CA VAL A 28 -4.54 6.20 8.51
C VAL A 28 -4.81 4.80 9.04
N GLY A 29 -6.08 4.40 9.15
CA GLY A 29 -6.46 3.04 9.58
C GLY A 29 -5.88 1.96 8.67
N ILE A 30 -5.98 2.13 7.34
CA ILE A 30 -5.36 1.22 6.37
C ILE A 30 -3.85 1.18 6.52
N ALA A 31 -3.20 2.35 6.69
CA ALA A 31 -1.76 2.42 6.85
C ALA A 31 -1.28 1.67 8.12
N VAL A 32 -1.99 1.85 9.25
CA VAL A 32 -1.71 1.13 10.49
C VAL A 32 -1.92 -0.38 10.30
N LEU A 33 -3.01 -0.79 9.68
CA LEU A 33 -3.27 -2.20 9.38
C LEU A 33 -2.20 -2.81 8.47
N ALA A 34 -1.71 -2.06 7.47
CA ALA A 34 -0.64 -2.50 6.60
C ALA A 34 0.67 -2.72 7.38
N VAL A 35 1.03 -1.81 8.29
CA VAL A 35 2.21 -1.97 9.16
C VAL A 35 2.06 -3.21 10.05
N VAL A 36 0.89 -3.40 10.67
CA VAL A 36 0.61 -4.59 11.49
C VAL A 36 0.73 -5.86 10.66
N ALA A 37 0.15 -5.88 9.45
CA ALA A 37 0.24 -7.02 8.55
C ALA A 37 1.70 -7.35 8.19
N VAL A 38 2.52 -6.34 7.91
CA VAL A 38 3.97 -6.52 7.64
C VAL A 38 4.68 -7.09 8.87
N VAL A 39 4.44 -6.58 10.07
CA VAL A 39 5.07 -7.07 11.30
C VAL A 39 4.64 -8.52 11.60
N VAL A 40 3.37 -8.86 11.39
CA VAL A 40 2.85 -10.23 11.56
C VAL A 40 3.47 -11.16 10.53
N ALA A 41 3.50 -10.77 9.25
CA ALA A 41 4.14 -11.52 8.19
C ALA A 41 5.64 -11.74 8.51
N ALA A 42 6.37 -10.70 8.92
CA ALA A 42 7.77 -10.81 9.32
C ALA A 42 7.97 -11.76 10.50
N ARG A 43 7.10 -11.72 11.51
CA ARG A 43 7.13 -12.67 12.65
C ARG A 43 6.81 -14.10 12.22
N MET A 44 5.86 -14.30 11.30
CA MET A 44 5.55 -15.62 10.74
C MET A 44 6.75 -16.16 9.94
N PHE A 45 7.36 -15.33 9.11
CA PHE A 45 8.53 -15.69 8.32
C PHE A 45 9.78 -15.95 9.17
N ALA A 46 9.93 -15.26 10.30
CA ALA A 46 11.03 -15.50 11.24
C ALA A 46 10.96 -16.90 11.90
N LYS A 47 9.77 -17.49 12.01
CA LYS A 47 9.56 -18.83 12.58
C LYS A 47 9.41 -19.92 11.51
N ALA A 48 9.24 -19.55 10.24
CA ALA A 48 9.00 -20.48 9.14
C ALA A 48 10.28 -20.87 8.42
N ASN A 49 10.22 -21.98 7.66
CA ASN A 49 11.27 -22.33 6.71
C ASN A 49 11.29 -21.28 5.59
N LYS A 50 12.40 -20.53 5.50
CA LYS A 50 12.60 -19.44 4.55
C LYS A 50 12.32 -19.87 3.10
N ILE A 51 12.59 -21.13 2.74
CA ILE A 51 12.31 -21.65 1.40
C ILE A 51 10.80 -21.64 1.11
N ILE A 52 9.98 -22.13 2.03
CA ILE A 52 8.51 -22.18 1.86
C ILE A 52 7.95 -20.75 1.75
N VAL A 53 8.48 -19.83 2.54
CA VAL A 53 8.13 -18.40 2.48
C VAL A 53 8.42 -17.81 1.11
N VAL A 54 9.62 -18.04 0.58
CA VAL A 54 10.03 -17.56 -0.74
C VAL A 54 9.12 -18.13 -1.82
N ILE A 55 8.76 -19.42 -1.75
CA ILE A 55 7.84 -20.06 -2.71
C ILE A 55 6.46 -19.38 -2.65
N ILE A 56 5.88 -19.22 -1.46
CA ILE A 56 4.56 -18.59 -1.31
C ILE A 56 4.61 -17.14 -1.80
N ALA A 57 5.64 -16.38 -1.41
CA ALA A 57 5.81 -15.00 -1.86
C ALA A 57 5.91 -14.94 -3.39
N ALA A 58 6.72 -15.79 -4.01
CA ALA A 58 6.86 -15.86 -5.46
C ALA A 58 5.52 -16.15 -6.15
N VAL A 59 4.74 -17.10 -5.64
CA VAL A 59 3.41 -17.41 -6.18
C VAL A 59 2.48 -16.21 -6.05
N VAL A 60 2.41 -15.56 -4.88
CA VAL A 60 1.55 -14.40 -4.64
C VAL A 60 1.93 -13.22 -5.54
N PHE A 61 3.21 -12.87 -5.62
CA PHE A 61 3.68 -11.79 -6.50
C PHE A 61 3.41 -12.08 -7.97
N THR A 62 3.56 -13.35 -8.37
CA THR A 62 3.22 -13.78 -9.73
C THR A 62 1.74 -13.59 -10.00
N LEU A 63 0.85 -14.10 -9.15
CA LEU A 63 -0.60 -13.96 -9.33
C LEU A 63 -1.06 -12.50 -9.36
N ILE A 64 -0.55 -11.67 -8.45
CA ILE A 64 -0.87 -10.23 -8.41
C ILE A 64 -0.31 -9.52 -9.65
N GLY A 65 0.95 -9.78 -10.02
CA GLY A 65 1.57 -9.18 -11.19
C GLY A 65 0.88 -9.56 -12.50
N PHE A 66 0.48 -10.83 -12.64
CA PHE A 66 -0.32 -11.28 -13.78
C PHE A 66 -1.73 -10.66 -13.76
N ASN A 67 -2.37 -10.51 -12.60
CA ASN A 67 -3.64 -9.80 -12.50
C ASN A 67 -3.50 -8.33 -12.94
N TRP A 68 -2.43 -7.64 -12.51
CA TRP A 68 -2.12 -6.28 -12.94
C TRP A 68 -1.93 -6.18 -14.45
N ILE A 69 -1.14 -7.08 -15.05
CA ILE A 69 -0.93 -7.12 -16.50
C ILE A 69 -2.24 -7.42 -17.24
N TYR A 70 -3.00 -8.41 -16.77
CA TYR A 70 -4.17 -8.94 -17.45
C TYR A 70 -5.37 -7.99 -17.39
N GLU A 71 -5.62 -7.38 -16.21
CA GLU A 71 -6.74 -6.46 -15.97
C GLU A 71 -6.35 -4.98 -16.08
N ARG A 72 -5.06 -4.66 -16.26
CA ARG A 72 -4.53 -3.28 -16.32
C ARG A 72 -5.01 -2.41 -15.16
N ASN A 73 -5.06 -2.99 -13.95
CA ASN A 73 -5.55 -2.37 -12.71
C ASN A 73 -4.41 -1.98 -11.75
N GLU A 74 -3.20 -1.80 -12.27
CA GLU A 74 -2.01 -1.47 -11.49
C GLU A 74 -2.04 -0.05 -10.89
N PRO A 75 -1.38 0.18 -9.75
CA PRO A 75 -1.20 1.52 -9.22
C PRO A 75 -0.21 2.34 -10.08
N ALA A 76 -0.36 3.67 -10.10
CA ALA A 76 0.42 4.57 -10.97
C ALA A 76 1.95 4.44 -10.86
N TRP A 77 2.46 4.00 -9.71
CA TRP A 77 3.90 3.76 -9.50
C TRP A 77 4.40 2.47 -10.15
N ALA A 78 3.52 1.48 -10.37
CA ALA A 78 3.84 0.20 -10.98
C ALA A 78 3.75 0.25 -12.52
N THR A 79 3.01 1.22 -13.06
CA THR A 79 2.79 1.41 -14.50
C THR A 79 4.05 1.34 -15.37
N PRO A 80 5.20 1.97 -15.06
CA PRO A 80 6.36 1.90 -15.95
C PRO A 80 6.98 0.50 -16.06
N ILE A 81 6.81 -0.34 -15.03
CA ILE A 81 7.31 -1.70 -15.00
C ILE A 81 6.29 -2.62 -15.68
N VAL A 82 5.02 -2.50 -15.30
CA VAL A 82 3.97 -3.36 -15.83
C VAL A 82 3.73 -3.12 -17.32
N ALA A 83 3.84 -1.88 -17.81
CA ALA A 83 3.73 -1.57 -19.23
C ALA A 83 4.78 -2.31 -20.08
N LYS A 84 6.04 -2.40 -19.61
CA LYS A 84 7.10 -3.16 -20.28
C LYS A 84 6.86 -4.66 -20.26
N LEU A 85 6.31 -5.17 -19.15
CA LEU A 85 5.98 -6.60 -19.03
C LEU A 85 4.75 -6.96 -19.87
N ALA A 86 3.77 -6.06 -19.99
CA ALA A 86 2.57 -6.26 -20.79
C ALA A 86 2.84 -6.39 -22.30
N GLU A 87 4.00 -5.95 -22.80
CA GLU A 87 4.41 -6.22 -24.19
C GLU A 87 4.71 -7.71 -24.44
N PHE A 88 5.11 -8.44 -23.41
CA PHE A 88 5.44 -9.88 -23.50
C PHE A 88 4.28 -10.78 -23.06
N PHE A 89 3.40 -10.30 -22.19
CA PHE A 89 2.35 -11.11 -21.57
C PHE A 89 0.95 -10.71 -22.06
N PRO A 90 0.04 -11.68 -22.27
CA PRO A 90 -1.30 -11.40 -22.77
C PRO A 90 -2.11 -10.53 -21.80
N SER A 91 -2.80 -9.51 -22.34
CA SER A 91 -3.67 -8.61 -21.59
C SER A 91 -5.09 -8.59 -22.18
N LYS A 92 -6.12 -8.36 -21.35
CA LYS A 92 -7.52 -8.19 -21.84
C LYS A 92 -7.65 -7.02 -22.82
N THR A 93 -6.76 -6.03 -22.72
CA THR A 93 -6.74 -4.87 -23.61
C THR A 93 -6.10 -5.16 -24.97
N THR A 94 -5.43 -6.30 -25.13
CA THR A 94 -5.00 -6.81 -26.43
C THR A 94 -6.15 -7.60 -27.08
N HIS A 95 -7.25 -6.93 -27.37
CA HIS A 95 -8.19 -7.42 -28.37
C HIS A 95 -7.68 -6.90 -29.73
N PRO A 96 -7.27 -7.77 -30.67
CA PRO A 96 -7.07 -7.36 -32.05
C PRO A 96 -8.46 -6.98 -32.57
N GLY A 97 -8.74 -5.67 -32.60
CA GLY A 97 -9.94 -5.17 -33.25
C GLY A 97 -9.79 -5.34 -34.75
N LYS A 98 -10.54 -6.30 -35.30
CA LYS A 98 -10.75 -6.55 -36.74
C LYS A 98 -9.60 -7.22 -37.49
#